data_AF-A0A1Y5GHL0-F1
#
_entry.id   AF-A0A1Y5GHL0-F1
#
_cell.length_a   1.000
_cell.length_b   1.000
_cell.length_c   1.000
_cell.angle_alpha   90.00
_cell.angle_beta   90.00
_cell.angle_gamma   90.00
#
_symmetry.space_group_name_H-M   'P 1'
#
loop_
_entity.id
_entity.type
_entity.pdbx_description
1 polymer ?
#
loop_
_entity_poly.entity_id
_entity_poly.type
_entity_poly.pdbx_seq_one_letter_code
_entity_poly.pdbx_strand_id
1 'polypeptide(L)'
;MHDIALYQPKPSWNKGKIVGQKLALKLEAIWSIRTRLDISHNLRELTMFNLALDSKLRACDFIKLKVRDIAHGTTVQPRAILIQQKTARPV
;
A
#
# COMPACT_ATOMS: atom_id res chain seq x y z
N MET A 1 9.69 19.26 -22.57
CA MET A 1 8.75 19.91 -21.63
C MET A 1 7.74 18.84 -21.24
N HIS A 2 7.72 18.41 -19.98
CA HIS A 2 6.74 17.39 -19.54
C HIS A 2 5.42 18.10 -19.28
N ASP A 3 4.37 17.69 -19.98
CA ASP A 3 3.00 18.13 -19.70
C ASP A 3 2.65 17.74 -18.26
N ILE A 4 2.52 18.75 -17.39
CA ILE A 4 2.04 18.56 -16.03
C ILE A 4 0.54 18.35 -16.15
N ALA A 5 0.10 17.10 -16.28
CA ALA A 5 -1.31 16.77 -16.21
C ALA A 5 -1.83 17.12 -14.81
N LEU A 6 -2.50 18.28 -14.69
CA LEU A 6 -3.15 18.70 -13.46
C LEU A 6 -4.22 17.67 -13.09
N TYR A 7 -4.02 16.95 -12.00
CA TYR A 7 -4.97 15.97 -11.49
C TYR A 7 -6.30 16.66 -11.16
N GLN A 8 -7.33 16.37 -11.94
CA GLN A 8 -8.70 16.80 -11.67
C GLN A 8 -9.37 15.79 -10.73
N PRO A 9 -9.73 16.17 -9.48
CA PRO A 9 -10.32 15.24 -8.53
C PRO A 9 -11.71 14.83 -8.99
N LYS A 10 -11.87 13.58 -9.46
CA LYS A 10 -13.18 13.00 -9.73
C LYS A 10 -13.85 12.61 -8.41
N PRO A 11 -15.16 12.89 -8.22
CA PRO A 11 -15.89 12.37 -7.08
C PRO A 11 -15.85 10.84 -7.08
N SER A 12 -15.70 10.22 -5.91
CA SER A 12 -15.69 8.77 -5.80
C SER A 12 -17.04 8.19 -6.21
N TRP A 13 -17.04 7.02 -6.88
CA TRP A 13 -18.25 6.37 -7.42
C TRP A 13 -19.32 6.06 -6.34
N ASN A 14 -18.89 5.99 -5.08
CA ASN A 14 -19.69 5.68 -3.90
C ASN A 14 -20.01 6.90 -3.02
N LYS A 15 -19.66 8.13 -3.43
CA LYS A 15 -19.96 9.32 -2.63
C LYS A 15 -21.47 9.45 -2.40
N GLY A 16 -21.89 9.53 -1.13
CA GLY A 16 -23.31 9.60 -0.75
C GLY A 16 -24.07 8.26 -0.80
N LYS A 17 -23.39 7.14 -1.09
CA LYS A 17 -24.01 5.80 -1.10
C LYS A 17 -23.57 5.00 0.11
N ILE A 18 -24.50 4.37 0.82
CA ILE A 18 -24.18 3.36 1.82
C ILE A 18 -23.74 2.11 1.07
N VAL A 19 -22.44 1.95 0.90
CA VAL A 19 -21.86 0.69 0.41
C VAL A 19 -21.68 -0.24 1.61
N GLY A 20 -22.22 -1.45 1.50
CA GLY A 20 -22.08 -2.47 2.54
C GLY A 20 -20.62 -2.87 2.77
N GLN A 21 -20.39 -3.73 3.76
CA GLN A 21 -19.07 -4.22 4.08
C GLN A 21 -18.46 -4.98 2.89
N LYS A 22 -17.27 -4.57 2.45
CA LYS A 22 -16.49 -5.31 1.47
C LYS A 22 -15.96 -6.59 2.12
N LEU A 23 -16.09 -7.72 1.43
CA LEU A 23 -15.52 -8.99 1.88
C LEU A 23 -14.00 -8.89 2.04
N ALA A 24 -13.48 -9.56 3.07
CA ALA A 24 -12.04 -9.70 3.27
C ALA A 24 -11.42 -10.50 2.11
N LEU A 25 -10.13 -10.26 1.85
CA LEU A 25 -9.40 -11.00 0.84
C LEU A 25 -9.14 -12.43 1.33
N LYS A 26 -9.51 -13.44 0.53
CA LYS A 26 -9.28 -14.85 0.84
C LYS A 26 -7.80 -15.20 0.68
N LEU A 27 -7.34 -16.19 1.45
CA LEU A 27 -5.95 -16.69 1.37
C LEU A 27 -5.59 -17.16 -0.04
N GLU A 28 -6.48 -17.91 -0.69
CA GLU A 28 -6.31 -18.37 -2.08
C GLU A 28 -6.13 -17.21 -3.06
N ALA A 29 -6.83 -16.09 -2.85
CA ALA A 29 -6.68 -14.90 -3.68
C ALA A 29 -5.33 -14.22 -3.46
N ILE A 30 -4.83 -14.19 -2.20
CA ILE A 30 -3.49 -13.69 -1.88
C ILE A 30 -2.43 -14.49 -2.63
N TRP A 31 -2.50 -15.83 -2.55
CA TRP A 31 -1.57 -16.70 -3.26
C TRP A 31 -1.66 -16.51 -4.77
N SER A 32 -2.87 -16.47 -5.34
CA SER A 32 -3.05 -16.28 -6.78
C SER A 32 -2.44 -14.95 -7.26
N ILE A 33 -2.65 -13.85 -6.52
CA ILE A 33 -2.06 -12.54 -6.86
C ILE A 33 -0.54 -12.61 -6.77
N ARG A 34 0.01 -13.14 -5.67
CA ARG A 34 1.46 -13.26 -5.46
C ARG A 34 2.12 -14.07 -6.56
N THR A 35 1.59 -15.25 -6.90
CA THR A 35 2.12 -16.12 -7.94
C THR A 35 2.07 -15.46 -9.32
N ARG A 36 0.98 -14.75 -9.66
CA ARG A 36 0.89 -14.02 -10.94
C ARG A 36 1.95 -12.92 -11.03
N LEU A 37 2.17 -12.17 -9.95
CA LEU A 37 3.20 -11.12 -9.90
C LEU A 37 4.61 -11.70 -10.05
N ASP A 38 4.88 -12.83 -9.39
CA ASP A 38 6.15 -13.53 -9.45
C ASP A 38 6.46 -14.08 -10.86
N ILE A 39 5.50 -14.77 -11.49
CA ILE A 39 5.60 -15.26 -12.87
C ILE A 39 5.81 -14.11 -13.87
N SER A 40 5.20 -12.95 -13.62
CA SER A 40 5.39 -11.77 -14.48
C SER A 40 6.72 -11.04 -14.26
N HIS A 41 7.56 -11.52 -13.34
CA HIS A 41 8.81 -10.87 -12.92
C HIS A 41 8.64 -9.39 -12.52
N ASN A 42 7.45 -9.02 -12.02
CA ASN A 42 7.16 -7.67 -11.59
C ASN A 42 7.58 -7.47 -10.13
N LEU A 43 8.89 -7.36 -9.92
CA LEU A 43 9.50 -7.25 -8.58
C LEU A 43 8.88 -6.10 -7.78
N ARG A 44 8.67 -4.93 -8.40
CA ARG A 44 8.14 -3.75 -7.70
C ARG A 44 6.75 -4.00 -7.13
N GLU A 45 5.82 -4.49 -7.93
CA GLU A 45 4.45 -4.77 -7.46
C GLU A 45 4.41 -5.95 -6.49
N LEU A 46 5.25 -6.98 -6.71
CA LEU A 46 5.38 -8.11 -5.79
C LEU A 46 5.86 -7.66 -4.39
N THR A 47 6.90 -6.81 -4.33
CA THR A 47 7.40 -6.24 -3.09
C THR A 47 6.36 -5.34 -2.43
N MET A 48 5.67 -4.49 -3.20
CA MET A 48 4.61 -3.64 -2.67
C MET A 48 3.45 -4.46 -2.09
N PHE A 49 3.03 -5.52 -2.79
CA PHE A 49 1.97 -6.41 -2.32
C PHE A 49 2.34 -7.11 -1.00
N ASN A 50 3.53 -7.69 -0.94
CA ASN A 50 4.01 -8.36 0.28
C ASN A 50 4.16 -7.37 1.45
N LEU A 51 4.72 -6.19 1.22
CA LEU A 51 4.90 -5.18 2.27
C LEU A 51 3.56 -4.59 2.75
N ALA A 52 2.57 -4.43 1.87
CA ALA A 52 1.24 -3.95 2.26
C ALA A 52 0.51 -4.94 3.19
N LEU A 53 0.70 -6.25 2.97
CA LEU A 53 0.15 -7.29 3.84
C LEU A 53 0.82 -7.31 5.22
N ASP A 54 2.14 -7.13 5.25
CA ASP A 54 2.93 -7.18 6.48
C ASP A 54 2.75 -5.94 7.37
N SER A 55 2.82 -4.74 6.77
CA SER A 55 2.86 -3.46 7.49
C SER A 55 1.51 -2.97 8.03
N LYS A 56 0.38 -3.47 7.50
CA LYS A 56 -0.99 -3.02 7.84
C LYS A 56 -1.19 -1.50 7.74
N LEU A 57 -0.38 -0.82 6.94
CA LEU A 57 -0.50 0.60 6.71
C LEU A 57 -1.72 0.91 5.83
N ARG A 58 -2.29 2.10 6.01
CA ARG A 58 -3.31 2.59 5.06
C ARG A 58 -2.63 2.90 3.73
N ALA A 59 -3.34 2.70 2.63
CA ALA A 59 -2.79 2.93 1.30
C ALA A 59 -2.14 4.33 1.15
N CYS A 60 -2.73 5.38 1.71
CA CYS A 60 -2.18 6.73 1.64
C CYS A 60 -0.89 6.94 2.45
N ASP A 61 -0.70 6.20 3.53
CA ASP A 61 0.53 6.20 4.33
C ASP A 61 1.59 5.30 3.67
N PHE A 62 1.17 4.12 3.21
CA PHE A 62 2.00 3.12 2.54
C PHE A 62 2.69 3.67 1.28
N ILE A 63 1.96 4.36 0.41
CA ILE A 63 2.54 4.96 -0.81
C ILE A 63 3.54 6.09 -0.52
N LYS A 64 3.55 6.63 0.70
CA LYS A 64 4.46 7.69 1.14
C LYS A 64 5.69 7.15 1.89
N LEU A 65 5.75 5.84 2.13
CA LEU A 65 6.83 5.18 2.86
C LEU A 65 8.18 5.41 2.15
N LYS A 66 9.20 5.76 2.93
CA LYS A 66 10.57 6.00 2.44
C LYS A 66 11.55 5.00 3.05
N VAL A 67 12.68 4.79 2.38
CA VAL A 67 13.76 3.91 2.88
C VAL A 67 14.22 4.33 4.28
N ARG A 68 14.36 5.63 4.53
CA ARG A 68 14.76 6.16 5.85
C ARG A 68 13.77 5.83 6.99
N ASP A 69 12.52 5.50 6.65
CA ASP A 69 11.50 5.19 7.64
C ASP A 69 11.65 3.74 8.14
N ILE A 70 12.38 2.89 7.40
CA ILE A 70 12.57 1.45 7.69
C ILE A 70 14.03 1.02 7.84
N ALA A 71 14.98 1.87 7.47
CA ALA A 71 16.41 1.54 7.47
C ALA A 71 17.27 2.69 8.01
N HIS A 72 18.37 2.33 8.67
CA HIS A 72 19.41 3.24 9.13
C HIS A 72 20.73 2.87 8.45
N GLY A 73 21.26 3.80 7.64
CA GLY A 73 22.44 3.54 6.82
C GLY A 73 22.18 2.38 5.85
N THR A 74 23.01 1.34 5.93
CA THR A 74 22.90 0.12 5.12
C THR A 74 22.09 -0.99 5.80
N THR A 75 21.57 -0.76 7.00
CA THR A 75 20.87 -1.78 7.80
C THR A 75 19.37 -1.52 7.85
N VAL A 76 18.58 -2.52 7.46
CA VAL A 76 17.13 -2.50 7.61
C VAL A 76 16.78 -2.81 9.08
N GLN A 77 15.87 -2.03 9.65
CA GLN A 77 15.45 -2.23 11.03
C GLN A 77 14.62 -3.51 11.16
N PRO A 78 14.77 -4.28 12.25
CA PRO A 78 13.94 -5.45 12.49
C PRO A 78 12.46 -5.08 12.72
N ARG A 79 12.20 -3.84 13.16
CA ARG A 79 10.85 -3.29 13.31
C ARG A 79 10.88 -1.78 13.06
N ALA A 80 10.00 -1.32 12.19
CA ALA A 80 9.73 0.10 11.99
C ALA A 80 8.41 0.47 12.67
N ILE A 81 8.31 1.70 13.17
CA ILE A 81 7.09 2.25 13.75
C ILE A 81 6.70 3.49 12.95
N LEU A 82 5.47 3.51 12.45
CA LEU A 82 4.95 4.63 11.65
C LEU A 82 3.66 5.17 12.25
N ILE A 83 3.57 6.50 12.38
CA ILE A 83 2.35 7.17 12.81
C ILE A 83 1.42 7.33 11.60
N GLN A 84 0.22 6.74 11.67
CA GLN A 84 -0.75 6.84 10.58
C GLN A 84 -1.41 8.22 10.55
N GLN A 85 -1.48 8.85 9.37
CA GLN A 85 -2.01 10.21 9.20
C GLN A 85 -3.47 10.35 9.67
N LYS A 86 -4.30 9.35 9.38
CA LYS A 86 -5.74 9.40 9.70
C LYS A 86 -6.04 9.33 11.20
N THR A 87 -5.25 8.55 11.94
CA THR A 87 -5.57 8.22 13.34
C THR A 87 -4.57 8.76 14.35
N ALA A 88 -3.43 9.29 13.89
CA ALA A 88 -2.30 9.72 14.73
C ALA A 88 -1.85 8.63 15.72
N ARG A 89 -1.93 7.35 15.30
CA ARG A 89 -1.53 6.19 16.11
C ARG A 89 -0.37 5.44 15.45
N PRO A 90 0.56 4.88 16.25
CA PRO A 90 1.63 4.04 15.74
C PRO A 90 1.08 2.70 15.23
N VAL A 91 1.72 2.16 14.21
CA VAL A 91 1.60 0.78 13.71
C VAL A 91 3.00 0.19 13.62
#